data_AF-A0A6C0KRM8-F1
#
_entry.id   AF-A0A6C0KRM8-F1
#
_cell.length_a   1.000
_cell.length_b   1.000
_cell.length_c   1.000
_cell.angle_alpha   90.00
_cell.angle_beta   90.00
_cell.angle_gamma   90.00
#
_symmetry.space_group_name_H-M   'P 1'
#
loop_
_entity.id
_entity.type
_entity.pdbx_description
1 polymer ?
#
loop_
_entity_poly.entity_id
_entity_poly.type
_entity_poly.pdbx_seq_one_letter_code
_entity_poly.pdbx_strand_id
1 'polypeptide(L)'
;MEKRINCKVTEYIDNLKKNIKSYVETNENICFKEKSDLLKFIYDFETLEINKQDFVKRKRSKSVVPFYNRCIAKKSCGEQCTRKKKTVSNYCGTHDKNRPHGELNDCEKEENILKKVEIWIQEINGISYYIDKNNNVYKTEDILCNSQNPSIIAKYGLENGVYKFVNTYNSN
;
A
#
# COMPACT_ATOMS: atom_id res chain seq x y z
N MET A 1 -11.99 -20.91 -14.50
CA MET A 1 -11.10 -20.69 -15.67
C MET A 1 -9.81 -21.48 -15.50
N GLU A 2 -9.10 -21.31 -14.37
CA GLU A 2 -7.93 -22.10 -13.93
C GLU A 2 -8.08 -23.61 -14.14
N LYS A 3 -9.06 -24.27 -13.50
CA LYS A 3 -9.30 -25.72 -13.66
C LYS A 3 -9.38 -26.18 -15.12
N ARG A 4 -10.08 -25.41 -15.96
CA ARG A 4 -10.23 -25.74 -17.39
C ARG A 4 -8.91 -25.65 -18.15
N ILE A 5 -8.05 -24.68 -17.79
CA ILE A 5 -6.74 -24.52 -18.42
C ILE A 5 -5.80 -25.63 -17.92
N ASN A 6 -5.79 -25.93 -16.62
CA ASN A 6 -5.02 -27.05 -16.08
C ASN A 6 -5.41 -28.37 -16.75
N CYS A 7 -6.72 -28.67 -16.90
CA CYS A 7 -7.14 -29.87 -17.63
C CYS A 7 -6.57 -29.95 -19.05
N LYS A 8 -6.55 -28.84 -19.81
CA LYS A 8 -5.98 -28.81 -21.17
C LYS A 8 -4.47 -29.02 -21.17
N VAL A 9 -3.76 -28.45 -20.20
CA VAL A 9 -2.31 -28.60 -20.05
C VAL A 9 -1.98 -30.04 -19.67
N THR A 10 -2.70 -30.63 -18.71
CA THR A 10 -2.54 -32.03 -18.30
C THR A 10 -2.80 -32.97 -19.47
N GLU A 11 -3.89 -32.78 -20.21
CA GLU A 11 -4.22 -33.60 -21.38
C GLU A 11 -3.14 -33.52 -22.48
N TYR A 12 -2.60 -32.33 -22.74
CA TYR A 12 -1.49 -32.15 -23.68
C TYR A 12 -0.22 -32.88 -23.21
N ILE A 13 0.16 -32.74 -21.93
CA ILE A 13 1.33 -33.40 -21.35
C ILE A 13 1.15 -34.93 -21.36
N ASP A 14 -0.05 -35.44 -21.03
CA ASP A 14 -0.33 -36.87 -21.04
C ASP A 14 -0.22 -37.45 -22.45
N ASN A 15 -0.72 -36.75 -23.46
CA ASN A 15 -0.58 -37.15 -24.85
C ASN A 15 0.89 -37.11 -25.30
N LEU A 16 1.67 -36.13 -24.84
CA LEU A 16 3.11 -36.08 -25.07
C LEU A 16 3.84 -37.26 -24.42
N LYS A 17 3.56 -37.56 -23.14
CA LYS A 17 4.14 -38.72 -22.44
C LYS A 17 3.80 -40.03 -23.15
N LYS A 18 2.56 -40.20 -23.63
CA LYS A 18 2.14 -41.37 -24.43
C LYS A 18 2.90 -41.47 -25.76
N ASN A 19 3.05 -40.37 -26.50
CA ASN A 19 3.78 -40.36 -27.76
C ASN A 19 5.26 -40.71 -27.56
N ILE A 20 5.89 -40.20 -26.50
CA ILE A 20 7.28 -40.54 -26.18
C ILE A 20 7.38 -42.02 -25.81
N LYS A 21 6.45 -42.54 -25.01
CA LYS A 21 6.40 -43.97 -24.68
C LYS A 21 6.35 -44.83 -25.95
N SER A 22 5.42 -44.53 -26.87
CA SER A 22 5.31 -45.25 -28.14
C SER A 22 6.61 -45.16 -28.97
N TYR A 23 7.23 -43.98 -29.04
CA TYR A 23 8.50 -43.80 -29.75
C TYR A 23 9.63 -44.66 -29.14
N VAL A 24 9.77 -44.67 -27.81
CA VAL A 24 10.79 -45.44 -27.09
C VAL A 24 10.56 -46.96 -27.25
N GLU A 25 9.30 -47.40 -27.28
CA GLU A 25 8.95 -48.80 -27.54
C GLU A 25 9.32 -49.22 -28.96
N THR A 26 9.02 -48.39 -29.97
CA THR A 26 9.32 -48.68 -31.39
C THR A 26 10.80 -48.63 -31.76
N ASN A 27 11.65 -47.95 -30.98
CA ASN A 27 13.08 -47.86 -31.28
C ASN A 27 13.84 -49.07 -30.74
N GLU A 28 14.31 -49.94 -31.63
CA GLU A 28 15.11 -51.13 -31.28
C GLU A 28 16.54 -50.80 -30.86
N ASN A 29 17.06 -49.61 -31.21
CA ASN A 29 18.43 -49.19 -30.93
C ASN A 29 18.71 -48.82 -29.47
N ILE A 30 17.72 -48.83 -28.57
CA ILE A 30 17.88 -48.45 -27.16
C ILE A 30 17.84 -49.72 -26.30
N CYS A 31 18.81 -49.89 -25.39
CA CYS A 31 18.85 -51.03 -24.50
C CYS A 31 17.65 -51.04 -23.54
N PHE A 32 17.12 -52.22 -23.19
CA PHE A 32 15.94 -52.36 -22.33
C PHE A 32 16.08 -51.66 -20.96
N LYS A 33 17.27 -51.68 -20.34
CA LYS A 33 17.53 -50.96 -19.08
C LYS A 33 17.38 -49.45 -19.24
N GLU A 34 17.99 -48.89 -20.27
CA GLU A 34 17.94 -47.46 -20.57
C GLU A 34 16.52 -46.99 -20.93
N LYS A 35 15.72 -47.84 -21.59
CA LYS A 35 14.30 -47.59 -21.83
C LYS A 35 13.51 -47.44 -20.53
N SER A 36 13.74 -48.34 -19.56
CA SER A 36 13.01 -48.33 -18.28
C SER A 36 13.32 -47.07 -17.47
N ASP A 37 14.60 -46.70 -17.39
CA ASP A 37 15.05 -45.54 -16.63
C ASP A 37 14.57 -44.23 -17.28
N LEU A 38 14.59 -44.14 -18.60
CA LEU A 38 14.06 -43.00 -19.36
C LEU A 38 12.54 -42.83 -19.13
N LEU A 39 11.78 -43.93 -19.19
CA LEU A 39 10.33 -43.87 -18.98
C LEU A 39 9.99 -43.43 -17.56
N LYS A 40 10.69 -43.95 -16.54
CA LYS A 40 10.51 -43.50 -15.15
C LYS A 40 10.75 -42.00 -15.04
N PHE A 41 11.89 -41.51 -15.54
CA PHE A 41 12.23 -40.09 -15.51
C PHE A 41 11.14 -39.21 -16.16
N ILE A 42 10.58 -39.61 -17.30
CA ILE A 42 9.54 -38.86 -18.01
C ILE A 42 8.22 -38.86 -17.24
N TYR A 43 7.82 -40.00 -16.67
CA TYR A 43 6.55 -40.10 -15.95
C TYR A 43 6.60 -39.42 -14.59
N ASP A 44 7.74 -39.48 -13.90
CA ASP A 44 7.98 -38.82 -12.61
C ASP A 44 8.15 -37.29 -12.75
N PHE A 45 8.34 -36.77 -13.97
CA PHE A 45 8.45 -35.34 -14.19
C PHE A 45 7.15 -34.62 -13.80
N GLU A 46 7.31 -33.59 -12.96
CA GLU A 46 6.24 -32.80 -12.37
C GLU A 46 5.39 -32.09 -13.45
N THR A 47 4.06 -32.14 -13.27
CA THR A 47 3.14 -31.47 -14.19
C THR A 47 3.01 -29.99 -13.85
N LEU A 48 2.96 -29.15 -14.86
CA LEU A 48 2.74 -27.71 -14.68
C LEU A 48 1.34 -27.45 -14.07
N GLU A 49 1.31 -26.86 -12.89
CA GLU A 49 0.07 -26.39 -12.25
C GLU A 49 -0.03 -24.86 -12.32
N ILE A 50 -1.08 -24.36 -12.97
CA ILE A 50 -1.36 -22.93 -13.02
C ILE A 50 -2.24 -22.58 -11.82
N ASN A 51 -1.79 -21.60 -11.04
CA ASN A 51 -2.44 -21.18 -9.81
C ASN A 51 -3.27 -19.90 -10.03
N LYS A 52 -4.18 -19.62 -9.10
CA LYS A 52 -4.97 -18.36 -9.10
C LYS A 52 -4.11 -17.11 -9.22
N GLN A 53 -2.92 -17.11 -8.62
CA GLN A 53 -2.01 -15.96 -8.64
C GLN A 53 -1.55 -15.59 -10.05
N ASP A 54 -1.49 -16.55 -10.98
CA ASP A 54 -1.08 -16.34 -12.37
C ASP A 54 -2.13 -15.55 -13.17
N PHE A 55 -3.39 -15.61 -12.73
CA PHE A 55 -4.50 -14.86 -13.33
C PHE A 55 -4.70 -13.47 -12.69
N VAL A 56 -4.07 -13.21 -11.54
CA VAL A 56 -4.21 -11.91 -10.88
C VAL A 56 -3.28 -10.92 -11.56
N LYS A 57 -3.85 -9.83 -12.11
CA LYS A 57 -3.06 -8.70 -12.59
C LYS A 57 -2.23 -8.16 -11.42
N ARG A 58 -0.91 -8.34 -11.48
CA ARG A 58 -0.02 -7.90 -10.40
C ARG A 58 -0.24 -6.42 -10.13
N LYS A 59 -0.69 -6.11 -8.92
CA LYS A 59 -0.79 -4.72 -8.45
C LYS A 59 0.63 -4.26 -8.14
N ARG A 60 1.25 -3.49 -9.05
CA ARG A 60 2.55 -2.85 -8.78
C ARG A 60 2.42 -2.03 -7.49
N SER A 61 3.35 -2.24 -6.55
CA SER A 61 3.45 -1.39 -5.37
C SER A 61 3.58 0.07 -5.83
N LYS A 62 2.64 0.91 -5.39
CA LYS A 62 2.69 2.33 -5.70
C LYS A 62 3.65 2.98 -4.72
N SER A 63 4.83 3.38 -5.18
CA SER A 63 5.68 4.30 -4.42
C SER A 63 4.92 5.62 -4.28
N VAL A 64 4.69 6.04 -3.03
CA VAL A 64 3.99 7.29 -2.74
C VAL A 64 4.98 8.43 -2.93
N VAL A 65 4.73 9.29 -3.92
CA VAL A 65 5.52 10.52 -4.10
C VAL A 65 5.10 11.52 -3.01
N PRO A 66 6.04 12.12 -2.27
CA PRO A 66 5.71 13.18 -1.31
C PRO A 66 5.03 14.37 -1.97
N PHE A 67 4.08 15.03 -1.29
CA PHE A 67 3.24 16.09 -1.87
C PHE A 67 4.03 17.25 -2.50
N TYR A 68 5.10 17.71 -1.86
CA TYR A 68 5.96 18.78 -2.37
C TYR A 68 6.68 18.43 -3.69
N ASN A 69 6.81 17.13 -3.98
CA ASN A 69 7.40 16.60 -5.20
C ASN A 69 6.36 16.15 -6.23
N ARG A 70 5.06 16.32 -5.96
CA ARG A 70 3.99 16.00 -6.91
C ARG A 70 3.80 17.12 -7.93
N CYS A 71 3.30 16.73 -9.09
CA CYS A 71 2.87 17.65 -10.12
C CYS A 71 1.67 18.50 -9.65
N ILE A 72 1.67 19.79 -9.96
CA ILE A 72 0.63 20.74 -9.52
C ILE A 72 -0.64 20.67 -10.38
N ALA A 73 -0.56 20.12 -11.59
CA ALA A 73 -1.70 20.03 -12.50
C ALA A 73 -2.77 19.02 -12.05
N LYS A 74 -4.03 19.29 -12.42
CA LYS A 74 -5.20 18.47 -12.06
C LYS A 74 -5.43 17.32 -13.05
N LYS A 75 -5.94 16.20 -12.54
CA LYS A 75 -6.47 15.08 -13.35
C LYS A 75 -7.86 15.44 -13.86
N SER A 76 -8.43 14.61 -14.74
CA SER A 76 -9.82 14.73 -15.19
C SER A 76 -10.85 14.67 -14.04
N CYS A 77 -10.49 14.05 -12.91
CA CYS A 77 -11.30 14.03 -11.70
C CYS A 77 -11.16 15.29 -10.82
N GLY A 78 -10.41 16.31 -11.23
CA GLY A 78 -10.18 17.53 -10.45
C GLY A 78 -9.09 17.42 -9.37
N GLU A 79 -8.66 16.20 -9.00
CA GLU A 79 -7.61 15.98 -7.99
C GLU A 79 -6.19 16.23 -8.51
N GLN A 80 -5.24 16.47 -7.60
CA GLN A 80 -3.81 16.61 -7.89
C GLN A 80 -3.24 15.40 -8.64
N CYS A 81 -2.44 15.66 -9.66
CA CYS A 81 -1.63 14.62 -10.29
C CYS A 81 -0.67 13.97 -9.27
N THR A 82 -0.75 12.65 -9.13
CA THR A 82 0.09 11.90 -8.17
C THR A 82 1.50 11.60 -8.69
N ARG A 83 1.86 12.07 -9.89
CA ARG A 83 3.17 11.83 -10.51
C ARG A 83 4.20 12.83 -9.99
N LYS A 84 5.48 12.42 -9.96
CA LYS A 84 6.60 13.29 -9.62
C LYS A 84 6.74 14.41 -10.65
N LYS A 85 6.93 15.65 -10.17
CA LYS A 85 7.27 16.80 -11.02
C LYS A 85 8.71 16.71 -11.55
N LYS A 86 9.00 17.37 -12.66
CA LYS A 86 10.37 17.47 -13.19
C LYS A 86 11.21 18.37 -12.27
N THR A 87 12.53 18.31 -12.40
CA THR A 87 13.45 19.19 -11.66
C THR A 87 13.31 20.65 -12.10
N VAL A 88 13.07 20.87 -13.39
CA VAL A 88 13.01 22.21 -13.99
C VAL A 88 11.58 22.75 -14.06
N SER A 89 10.56 21.89 -13.98
CA SER A 89 9.16 22.31 -14.08
C SER A 89 8.29 21.71 -12.98
N ASN A 90 7.25 22.45 -12.59
CA ASN A 90 6.29 22.02 -11.57
C ASN A 90 5.31 20.92 -12.04
N TYR A 91 5.55 20.36 -13.23
CA TYR A 91 4.68 19.39 -13.87
C TYR A 91 5.38 18.06 -14.10
N CYS A 92 4.59 16.98 -14.19
CA CYS A 92 5.10 15.70 -14.66
C CYS A 92 5.24 15.73 -16.19
N GLY A 93 5.95 14.77 -16.79
CA GLY A 93 6.19 14.76 -18.24
C GLY A 93 4.95 14.79 -19.15
N THR A 94 3.77 14.44 -18.64
CA THR A 94 2.51 14.55 -19.39
C THR A 94 1.87 15.93 -19.26
N HIS A 95 1.80 16.47 -18.04
CA HIS A 95 1.26 17.80 -17.79
C HIS A 95 2.23 18.93 -18.19
N ASP A 96 3.49 18.63 -18.45
CA ASP A 96 4.42 19.58 -19.06
C ASP A 96 4.07 19.84 -20.54
N LYS A 97 3.47 18.84 -21.21
CA LYS A 97 3.05 18.95 -22.62
C LYS A 97 1.65 19.54 -22.77
N ASN A 98 0.67 19.06 -21.99
CA ASN A 98 -0.71 19.50 -22.06
C ASN A 98 -1.38 19.48 -20.68
N ARG A 99 -2.10 20.57 -20.34
CA ARG A 99 -2.80 20.78 -19.05
C ARG A 99 -4.28 21.08 -19.26
N PRO A 100 -5.08 20.09 -19.68
CA PRO A 100 -6.47 20.34 -20.06
C PRO A 100 -7.38 20.70 -18.87
N HIS A 101 -7.03 20.30 -17.65
CA HIS A 101 -7.88 20.47 -16.45
C HIS A 101 -7.36 21.52 -15.46
N GLY A 102 -6.38 22.34 -15.87
CA GLY A 102 -5.82 23.39 -15.04
C GLY A 102 -4.89 22.90 -13.93
N GLU A 103 -4.67 23.79 -12.95
CA GLU A 103 -3.67 23.65 -11.89
C GLU A 103 -4.29 23.77 -10.50
N LEU A 104 -3.63 23.21 -9.49
CA LEU A 104 -3.97 23.45 -8.09
C LEU A 104 -3.48 24.83 -7.68
N ASN A 105 -4.41 25.63 -7.17
CA ASN A 105 -4.09 26.89 -6.51
C ASN A 105 -3.49 26.58 -5.13
N ASP A 106 -2.45 27.32 -4.72
CA ASP A 106 -1.68 27.11 -3.48
C ASP A 106 -2.52 27.14 -2.19
N CYS A 107 -3.78 27.56 -2.25
CA CYS A 107 -4.70 27.65 -1.11
C CYS A 107 -5.28 26.30 -0.64
N GLU A 108 -5.13 25.21 -1.40
CA GLU A 108 -5.68 23.88 -1.10
C GLU A 108 -4.60 22.86 -0.69
N LYS A 109 -3.51 23.31 -0.08
CA LYS A 109 -2.61 22.37 0.62
C LYS A 109 -3.36 21.91 1.88
N GLU A 110 -4.09 20.81 1.79
CA GLU A 110 -4.36 19.98 2.95
C GLU A 110 -3.01 19.49 3.48
N GLU A 111 -2.41 20.33 4.32
CA GLU A 111 -1.26 20.03 5.14
C GLU A 111 -1.66 18.93 6.12
N ASN A 112 -1.71 17.68 5.65
CA ASN A 112 -1.47 16.51 6.49
C ASN A 112 0.02 16.49 6.88
N ILE A 113 0.50 17.60 7.45
CA ILE A 113 1.78 17.66 8.13
C ILE A 113 1.49 16.99 9.47
N LEU A 114 1.91 15.73 9.60
CA LEU A 114 2.04 15.10 10.91
C LEU A 114 2.99 15.98 11.73
N LYS A 115 2.43 16.82 12.62
CA LYS A 115 3.20 17.68 13.52
C LYS A 115 3.55 16.85 14.75
N LYS A 116 4.84 16.72 15.04
CA LYS A 116 5.27 16.17 16.33
C LYS A 116 4.98 17.21 17.40
N VAL A 117 4.17 16.82 18.39
CA VAL A 117 3.83 17.65 19.56
C VAL A 117 4.41 16.98 20.79
N GLU A 118 5.15 17.75 21.58
CA GLU A 118 5.63 17.31 22.90
C GLU A 118 4.54 17.59 23.93
N ILE A 119 4.21 16.57 24.72
CA ILE A 119 3.24 16.65 25.81
C ILE A 119 3.91 16.30 27.14
N TRP A 120 3.43 16.91 28.22
CA TRP A 120 3.84 16.60 29.59
C TRP A 120 2.62 16.46 30.51
N ILE A 121 2.85 15.94 31.71
CA ILE A 121 1.82 15.76 32.72
C ILE A 121 1.84 16.97 33.67
N GLN A 122 0.67 17.57 33.89
CA GLN A 122 0.48 18.65 34.84
C GLN A 122 -0.67 18.33 35.79
N GLU A 123 -0.46 18.52 37.08
CA GLU A 123 -1.50 18.38 38.09
C GLU A 123 -2.28 19.68 38.22
N ILE A 124 -3.61 19.60 38.07
CA ILE A 124 -4.55 20.71 38.22
C ILE A 124 -5.66 20.23 39.16
N ASN A 125 -5.81 20.89 40.31
CA ASN A 125 -6.83 20.55 41.32
C ASN A 125 -6.82 19.07 41.75
N GLY A 126 -5.64 18.44 41.84
CA GLY A 126 -5.49 17.04 42.25
C GLY A 126 -5.71 16.00 41.16
N ILE A 127 -5.92 16.42 39.90
CA ILE A 127 -6.08 15.52 38.74
C ILE A 127 -4.95 15.80 37.74
N SER A 128 -4.32 14.72 37.28
CA SER A 128 -3.23 14.78 36.29
C SER A 128 -3.76 14.85 34.86
N TYR A 129 -3.32 15.86 34.11
CA TYR A 129 -3.71 16.09 32.72
C TYR A 129 -2.50 16.08 31.78
N TYR A 130 -2.71 15.66 30.53
CA TYR A 130 -1.72 15.73 29.45
C TYR A 130 -1.86 17.04 28.69
N ILE A 131 -0.75 17.77 28.57
CA ILE A 131 -0.74 19.16 28.14
C ILE A 131 0.39 19.42 27.14
N ASP A 132 0.14 20.26 26.11
CA ASP A 132 1.18 20.75 25.18
C ASP A 132 1.61 22.21 25.41
N LYS A 133 2.62 22.65 24.63
CA LYS A 133 3.16 24.03 24.61
C LYS A 133 2.14 25.11 24.23
N ASN A 134 1.02 24.73 23.61
CA ASN A 134 -0.03 25.65 23.16
C ASN A 134 -1.22 25.69 24.11
N ASN A 135 -1.06 25.09 25.27
CA ASN A 135 -2.06 24.97 26.31
C ASN A 135 -3.28 24.13 26.00
N ASN A 136 -3.14 23.16 25.09
CA ASN A 136 -4.16 22.16 24.81
C ASN A 136 -4.08 21.02 25.82
N VAL A 137 -5.23 20.67 26.39
CA VAL A 137 -5.42 19.55 27.31
C VAL A 137 -6.02 18.39 26.53
N TYR A 138 -5.31 17.27 26.49
CA TYR A 138 -5.68 16.11 25.71
C TYR A 138 -6.45 15.08 26.51
N LYS A 139 -7.26 14.28 25.81
CA LYS A 139 -7.92 13.10 26.39
C LYS A 139 -6.90 12.04 26.75
N THR A 140 -6.89 11.63 28.02
CA THR A 140 -6.00 10.61 28.55
C THR A 140 -6.08 9.29 27.78
N GLU A 141 -7.29 8.85 27.43
CA GLU A 141 -7.50 7.63 26.63
C GLU A 141 -6.78 7.68 25.28
N ASP A 142 -6.85 8.81 24.59
CA ASP A 142 -6.25 8.97 23.26
C ASP A 142 -4.71 8.97 23.32
N ILE A 143 -4.14 9.51 24.39
CA ILE A 143 -2.70 9.49 24.65
C ILE A 143 -2.24 8.07 25.01
N LEU A 144 -2.97 7.37 25.89
CA LEU A 144 -2.63 6.00 26.28
C LEU A 144 -2.74 5.02 25.11
N CYS A 145 -3.67 5.25 24.18
CA CYS A 145 -3.85 4.44 22.98
C CYS A 145 -2.92 4.83 21.80
N ASN A 146 -1.99 5.78 21.98
CA ASN A 146 -1.14 6.32 20.91
C ASN A 146 -1.93 6.76 19.66
N SER A 147 -3.06 7.44 19.86
CA SER A 147 -3.85 7.99 18.77
C SER A 147 -3.03 8.99 17.97
N GLN A 148 -3.07 8.89 16.63
CA GLN A 148 -2.38 9.83 15.75
C GLN A 148 -2.98 11.24 15.77
N ASN A 149 -4.25 11.36 16.19
CA ASN A 149 -4.96 12.62 16.34
C ASN A 149 -5.70 12.59 17.69
N PRO A 150 -5.01 12.86 18.80
CA PRO A 150 -5.64 12.85 20.12
C PRO A 150 -6.58 14.06 20.27
N SER A 151 -7.74 13.82 20.87
CA SER A 151 -8.80 14.82 21.04
C SER A 151 -8.41 15.83 22.11
N ILE A 152 -8.62 17.11 21.83
CA ILE A 152 -8.42 18.21 22.78
C ILE A 152 -9.72 18.43 23.54
N ILE A 153 -9.71 18.21 24.85
CA ILE A 153 -10.88 18.38 25.72
C ILE A 153 -11.01 19.82 26.16
N ALA A 154 -9.89 20.48 26.46
CA ALA A 154 -9.90 21.83 26.98
C ALA A 154 -8.65 22.62 26.61
N LYS A 155 -8.69 23.93 26.83
CA LYS A 155 -7.51 24.77 26.90
C LYS A 155 -7.27 25.24 28.33
N TYR A 156 -6.03 25.21 28.78
CA TYR A 156 -5.66 25.72 30.10
C TYR A 156 -5.16 27.17 30.02
N GLY A 157 -5.45 27.94 31.05
CA GLY A 157 -5.00 29.32 31.20
C GLY A 157 -4.56 29.56 32.64
N LEU A 158 -3.64 30.50 32.81
CA LEU A 158 -3.09 30.87 34.09
C LEU A 158 -3.57 32.28 34.41
N GLU A 159 -4.58 32.40 35.27
CA GLU A 159 -5.07 33.69 35.76
C GLU A 159 -4.67 33.84 37.23
N ASN A 160 -3.89 34.88 37.53
CA ASN A 160 -3.50 35.27 38.90
C ASN A 160 -2.83 34.14 39.72
N GLY A 161 -2.02 33.29 39.08
CA GLY A 161 -1.32 32.18 39.76
C GLY A 161 -2.17 30.94 40.02
N VAL A 162 -3.43 30.92 39.58
CA VAL A 162 -4.34 29.78 39.69
C VAL A 162 -4.60 29.20 38.30
N TYR A 163 -4.37 27.89 38.15
CA TYR A 163 -4.64 27.16 36.92
C TYR A 163 -6.16 27.00 36.72
N LYS A 164 -6.69 27.48 35.59
CA LYS A 164 -8.11 27.36 35.24
C LYS A 164 -8.29 26.86 33.80
N PHE A 165 -9.38 26.14 33.56
CA PHE A 165 -9.81 25.82 32.20
C PHE A 165 -10.41 27.07 31.55
N VAL A 166 -9.91 27.44 30.36
CA VAL A 166 -10.36 28.61 29.59
C VAL A 166 -11.53 28.25 28.71
N ASN A 167 -11.41 27.15 27.95
CA ASN A 167 -12.46 26.63 27.09
C ASN A 167 -12.58 25.13 27.29
N THR A 168 -13.80 24.64 27.52
CA THR A 168 -14.13 23.21 27.53
C THR A 168 -14.86 22.85 26.24
N TYR A 169 -14.29 21.95 25.46
CA TYR A 169 -14.91 21.44 24.25
C TYR A 169 -15.63 20.13 24.63
N ASN A 170 -16.91 20.24 24.96
CA ASN A 170 -17.73 19.05 25.18
C ASN A 170 -17.98 18.37 23.83
N SER A 171 -17.55 17.12 23.70
CA SER A 171 -18.08 16.21 22.69
C SER A 171 -19.38 15.63 23.25
N ASN A 172 -20.53 16.12 22.77
CA ASN A 172 -21.79 15.39 22.86
C ASN A 172 -21.73 14.16 21.94
#